data_AF-A0A9P7EIN5-F1
#
_entry.id   AF-A0A9P7EIN5-F1
#
_cell.length_a   1.000
_cell.length_b   1.000
_cell.length_c   1.000
_cell.angle_alpha   90.00
_cell.angle_beta   90.00
_cell.angle_gamma   90.00
#
_symmetry.space_group_name_H-M   'P 1'
#
loop_
_entity.id
_entity.type
_entity.pdbx_description
1 polymer ?
#
loop_
_entity_poly.entity_id
_entity_poly.type
_entity_poly.pdbx_seq_one_letter_code
_entity_poly.pdbx_strand_id
1 'polypeptide(L)'
;WHKKLWHCISAFLISMHLSHAIKTISFFMLKFHLPTHIEQCQTSFSFNYKNRVGRTDGEAPEFGWANINPVALSTKEIGPCAW
;
A
#
# COMPACT_ATOMS: atom_id res chain seq x y z
N TRP A 1 9.40 0.09 -3.80
CA TRP A 1 8.51 -1.01 -3.43
C TRP A 1 8.00 -1.81 -4.64
N HIS A 2 7.25 -1.21 -5.58
CA HIS A 2 6.66 -1.95 -6.72
C HIS A 2 7.65 -2.71 -7.63
N LYS A 3 8.92 -2.29 -7.71
CA LYS A 3 9.95 -2.88 -8.59
C LYS A 3 10.17 -4.39 -8.38
N LYS A 4 10.02 -4.88 -7.14
CA LYS A 4 10.22 -6.29 -6.80
C LYS A 4 8.91 -7.07 -6.69
N LEU A 5 7.77 -6.45 -6.98
CA LEU A 5 6.45 -7.03 -6.75
C LEU A 5 6.29 -8.40 -7.42
N TRP A 6 6.71 -8.53 -8.68
CA TRP A 6 6.56 -9.78 -9.43
C TRP A 6 7.38 -10.92 -8.85
N HIS A 7 8.60 -10.62 -8.40
CA HIS A 7 9.44 -11.58 -7.70
C HIS A 7 8.85 -11.97 -6.34
N CYS A 8 8.17 -11.06 -5.65
CA CYS A 8 7.45 -11.40 -4.42
C CYS A 8 6.21 -12.26 -4.72
N ILE A 9 5.44 -11.92 -5.76
CA ILE A 9 4.25 -12.68 -6.17
C ILE A 9 4.61 -14.12 -6.55
N SER A 10 5.76 -14.36 -7.19
CA SER A 10 6.22 -15.72 -7.51
C SER A 10 6.44 -16.64 -6.31
N ALA A 11 6.57 -16.09 -5.10
CA ALA A 11 6.69 -16.90 -3.88
C ALA A 11 5.34 -17.35 -3.30
N PHE A 12 4.22 -16.85 -3.80
CA PHE A 12 2.87 -17.21 -3.34
C PHE A 12 2.25 -18.33 -4.18
N LEU A 13 1.19 -18.93 -3.64
CA LEU A 13 0.34 -19.89 -4.34
C LEU A 13 -0.18 -19.32 -5.68
N ILE A 14 -0.32 -20.18 -6.69
CA ILE A 14 -0.81 -19.79 -8.03
C ILE A 14 -2.17 -19.08 -7.96
N SER A 15 -3.04 -19.44 -7.01
CA SER A 15 -4.35 -18.81 -6.82
C SER A 15 -4.28 -17.34 -6.42
N MET A 16 -3.14 -16.90 -5.86
CA MET A 16 -2.88 -15.52 -5.45
C MET A 16 -2.11 -14.73 -6.51
N HIS A 17 -1.71 -15.34 -7.63
CA HIS A 17 -1.05 -14.64 -8.72
C HIS A 17 -2.01 -13.67 -9.41
N LEU A 18 -1.56 -12.43 -9.54
CA LEU A 18 -2.24 -11.45 -10.38
C LEU A 18 -1.91 -11.73 -11.85
N SER A 19 -2.94 -12.00 -12.66
CA SER A 19 -2.79 -12.12 -14.11
C SER A 19 -2.51 -10.76 -14.74
N HIS A 20 -1.22 -10.40 -14.81
CA HIS A 20 -0.75 -9.15 -15.41
C HIS A 20 -0.79 -9.16 -16.94
N ALA A 21 -0.96 -10.34 -17.56
CA ALA A 21 -1.12 -10.48 -19.01
C ALA A 21 -2.46 -9.91 -19.52
N ILE A 22 -3.47 -9.83 -18.65
CA ILE A 22 -4.84 -9.45 -19.03
C ILE A 22 -5.30 -8.19 -18.28
N LYS A 23 -4.61 -7.80 -17.19
CA LYS A 23 -4.98 -6.66 -16.35
C LYS A 23 -3.90 -5.58 -16.36
N THR A 24 -4.32 -4.34 -16.59
CA THR A 24 -3.47 -3.16 -16.40
C THR A 24 -3.34 -2.87 -14.91
N ILE A 25 -2.12 -2.93 -14.37
CA ILE A 25 -1.83 -2.60 -12.97
C ILE A 25 -1.19 -1.22 -12.90
N SER A 26 -1.78 -0.32 -12.11
CA SER A 26 -1.21 0.99 -11.82
C SER A 26 -0.83 1.09 -10.35
N PHE A 27 0.36 1.63 -10.10
CA PHE A 27 0.86 1.90 -8.76
C PHE A 27 0.61 3.34 -8.36
N PHE A 28 0.30 3.52 -7.09
CA PHE A 28 0.03 4.81 -6.48
C PHE A 28 0.74 4.90 -5.12
N MET A 29 0.98 6.11 -4.66
CA MET A 29 1.55 6.40 -3.35
C MET A 29 0.62 7.38 -2.64
N LEU A 30 0.39 7.15 -1.34
CA LEU A 30 -0.48 8.02 -0.53
C LEU A 30 -0.04 9.47 -0.67
N LYS A 31 -1.04 10.37 -0.79
CA LYS A 31 -0.78 11.80 -0.94
C LYS A 31 0.02 12.36 0.23
N PHE A 32 -0.16 11.88 1.44
CA PHE A 32 0.58 12.32 2.62
C PHE A 32 2.08 11.95 2.57
N HIS A 33 2.41 10.74 2.11
CA HIS A 33 3.79 10.27 1.99
C HIS A 33 4.47 10.67 0.67
N LEU A 34 3.71 11.15 -0.31
CA LEU A 34 4.23 11.52 -1.62
C LEU A 34 5.30 12.64 -1.55
N PRO A 35 5.11 13.75 -0.79
CA PRO A 35 6.11 14.82 -0.68
C PRO A 35 7.44 14.38 -0.07
N THR A 36 7.43 13.31 0.74
CA THR A 36 8.64 12.78 1.38
C THR A 36 9.50 11.96 0.41
N HIS A 37 8.99 11.63 -0.78
CA HIS A 37 9.71 10.95 -1.83
C HIS A 37 10.37 11.92 -2.82
N ILE A 38 11.36 11.40 -3.57
CA ILE A 38 12.01 12.09 -4.69
C ILE A 38 11.00 12.59 -5.73
N GLU A 39 11.30 13.69 -6.40
CA GLU A 39 10.37 14.37 -7.34
C GLU A 39 9.79 13.45 -8.41
N GLN A 40 10.59 12.51 -8.93
CA GLN A 40 10.12 11.54 -9.92
C GLN A 40 8.95 10.68 -9.41
N CYS A 41 8.96 10.33 -8.13
CA CYS A 41 7.87 9.58 -7.50
C CYS A 41 6.62 10.44 -7.35
N GLN A 42 6.79 11.74 -7.11
CA GLN A 42 5.69 12.67 -6.92
C GLN A 42 4.83 12.81 -8.17
N THR A 43 5.40 12.71 -9.35
CA THR A 43 4.64 12.70 -10.60
C THR A 43 4.14 11.31 -10.97
N SER A 44 5.01 10.29 -10.86
CA SER A 44 4.74 8.94 -11.37
C SER A 44 3.66 8.18 -10.57
N PHE A 45 3.52 8.46 -9.28
CA PHE A 45 2.60 7.75 -8.37
C PHE A 45 1.48 8.63 -7.81
N SER A 46 1.34 9.85 -8.32
CA SER A 46 0.28 10.77 -7.90
C SER A 46 -1.08 10.35 -8.43
N PHE A 47 -2.05 10.37 -7.53
CA PHE A 47 -3.47 10.22 -7.86
C PHE A 47 -3.98 11.35 -8.77
N ASN A 48 -3.36 12.54 -8.73
CA ASN A 48 -3.80 13.70 -9.52
C ASN A 48 -3.35 13.67 -10.98
N TYR A 49 -2.26 12.96 -11.29
CA TYR A 49 -1.66 12.92 -12.63
C TYR A 49 -2.01 11.66 -13.43
N LYS A 50 -2.63 10.67 -12.78
CA LYS A 50 -2.97 9.39 -13.39
C LYS A 50 -4.42 9.38 -13.88
N ASN A 51 -4.61 8.95 -15.12
CA ASN A 51 -5.94 8.81 -15.72
C ASN A 51 -6.77 7.72 -15.02
N ARG A 52 -8.10 7.91 -15.01
CA ARG A 52 -9.10 6.96 -14.48
C ARG A 52 -9.08 6.80 -12.95
N VAL A 53 -8.65 7.84 -12.24
CA VAL A 53 -8.64 7.89 -10.78
C VAL A 53 -9.63 8.97 -10.34
N GLY A 54 -10.58 8.59 -9.49
CA GLY A 54 -11.52 9.54 -8.87
C GLY A 54 -10.81 10.43 -7.86
N ARG A 55 -11.34 11.63 -7.60
CA ARG A 55 -10.84 12.49 -6.54
C ARG A 55 -11.19 11.84 -5.20
N THR A 56 -10.24 11.20 -4.56
CA THR A 56 -10.35 10.73 -3.18
C THR A 56 -9.75 11.76 -2.23
N ASP A 57 -10.27 11.81 -1.00
CA ASP A 57 -9.73 12.62 0.11
C ASP A 57 -8.21 12.41 0.29
N GLY A 58 -7.71 11.22 -0.04
CA GLY A 58 -6.32 10.82 0.15
C GLY A 58 -6.06 10.25 1.55
N GLU A 59 -7.06 10.26 2.43
CA GLU A 59 -7.04 9.79 3.82
C GLU A 59 -7.70 8.41 3.99
N ALA A 60 -8.44 7.92 2.99
CA ALA A 60 -9.12 6.62 3.08
C ALA A 60 -8.24 5.45 3.57
N PRO A 61 -6.95 5.31 3.19
CA PRO A 61 -6.08 4.28 3.76
C PRO A 61 -5.79 4.49 5.25
N GLU A 62 -5.77 5.73 5.73
CA GLU A 62 -5.47 6.13 7.11
C GLU A 62 -6.69 5.94 8.02
N PHE A 63 -7.91 6.15 7.50
CA PHE A 63 -9.13 5.84 8.24
C PHE A 63 -9.22 4.34 8.57
N GLY A 64 -8.80 3.49 7.64
CA GLY A 64 -8.64 2.06 7.88
C GLY A 64 -7.65 1.80 9.02
N TRP A 65 -6.51 2.49 9.03
CA TRP A 65 -5.49 2.34 10.08
C TRP A 65 -6.00 2.68 11.47
N ALA A 66 -6.82 3.73 11.64
CA ALA A 66 -7.43 4.04 12.93
C ALA A 66 -8.28 2.87 13.47
N ASN A 67 -8.98 2.15 12.60
CA ASN A 67 -9.83 1.02 12.97
C ASN A 67 -9.05 -0.27 13.28
N ILE A 68 -7.89 -0.49 12.65
CA ILE A 68 -7.00 -1.64 12.93
C ILE A 68 -5.90 -1.34 13.96
N ASN A 69 -5.70 -0.08 14.34
CA ASN A 69 -4.76 0.33 15.39
C ASN A 69 -5.00 -0.39 16.74
N PRO A 70 -6.25 -0.64 17.18
CA PRO A 70 -6.51 -1.43 18.39
C PRO A 70 -6.00 -2.88 18.29
N VAL A 71 -5.96 -3.44 17.07
CA VAL A 71 -5.51 -4.82 16.82
C VAL A 71 -4.01 -4.88 16.55
N ALA A 72 -3.36 -3.75 16.23
CA ALA A 72 -1.91 -3.67 15.99
C ALA A 72 -1.09 -4.07 17.23
N LEU A 73 -1.67 -4.02 18.42
CA LEU A 73 -1.06 -4.49 19.67
C LEU A 73 -1.26 -5.99 19.94
N SER A 74 -2.09 -6.69 19.16
CA SER A 74 -2.45 -8.11 19.39
C SER A 74 -1.27 -9.07 19.22
N THR A 75 -0.27 -8.69 18.41
CA THR A 75 0.99 -9.43 18.23
C THR A 75 2.16 -8.84 19.01
N LYS A 76 1.92 -7.86 19.90
CA LYS A 76 2.97 -7.35 20.76
C LYS A 76 3.33 -8.43 21.77
N GLU A 77 4.59 -8.85 21.77
CA GLU A 77 5.13 -9.78 22.77
C GLU A 77 4.95 -9.16 24.16
N ILE A 78 4.08 -9.75 24.97
CA ILE A 78 3.90 -9.36 26.36
C ILE A 78 4.98 -10.12 27.13
N GLY A 79 6.01 -9.40 27.59
CA GLY A 79 7.06 -9.99 28.40
C GLY A 79 6.49 -10.66 29.66
N PRO A 80 7.10 -11.74 30.16
CA PRO A 80 6.74 -12.29 31.46
C PRO A 80 6.93 -11.18 32.50
N CYS A 81 5.88 -10.88 33.28
CA CYS A 81 5.77 -9.78 34.25
C CYS A 81 5.07 -8.48 33.79
N ALA A 82 4.11 -8.55 32.87
CA ALA A 82 3.03 -7.55 32.83
C ALA A 82 1.81 -8.10 33.59
N TRP A 83 1.59 -7.57 34.80
CA TRP A 83 0.34 -7.70 35.56
C TRP A 83 -0.49 -6.43 35.34
#